data_AF-A0A1A8X6Z2-F1
#
_entry.id   AF-A0A1A8X6Z2-F1
#
_cell.length_a   1.000
_cell.length_b   1.000
_cell.length_c   1.000
_cell.angle_alpha   90.00
_cell.angle_beta   90.00
_cell.angle_gamma   90.00
#
_symmetry.space_group_name_H-M   'P 1'
#
loop_
_entity.id
_entity.type
_entity.pdbx_description
1 polymer ?
#
loop_
_entity_poly.entity_id
_entity_poly.type
_entity_poly.pdbx_seq_one_letter_code
_entity_poly.pdbx_strand_id
1 'polypeptide(L)'
;MTPTSGEENYDFCNDMDIYVTNDVMIKDSWKSHKYKNHCIFSQSEFSEKRTEYETICAKFKCLFNILFDESFDVSSIFKQPDIYINFWLNYQLKNINLPSFNVQSFYEVLISDPSFDIHKKLQGKIQNIQDRHLENLTIFYDLYHMYNDIYAIIQDHDSDRTQCASYSKECAQKYEEAIKRCPKGSSSNFCDALNVFKGKYEQLKTFIIIDNCELEVLKPLPSHERPTEVIPSLQNGSPETMTLDNILEEQRDSADFSTVTAASGTMLGMFFLSLIIYKSTPLGPWLRNRILKKNVMEKNIEDEEKNDELFIHMSEYQDINSEDNMYKIPYTSL
;
A
#
# COMPACT_ATOMS: atom_id res chain seq x y z
N MET A 1 -30.50 4.06 15.51
CA MET A 1 -30.64 4.73 14.20
C MET A 1 -29.57 4.14 13.29
N THR A 2 -29.97 3.30 12.35
CA THR A 2 -29.09 2.80 11.29
C THR A 2 -28.69 3.99 10.41
N PRO A 3 -27.39 4.22 10.15
CA PRO A 3 -26.99 5.24 9.21
C PRO A 3 -27.56 4.88 7.83
N THR A 4 -28.31 5.84 7.29
CA THR A 4 -28.65 5.97 5.86
C THR A 4 -27.48 5.55 5.00
N SER A 5 -27.75 4.74 3.97
CA SER A 5 -26.80 4.30 2.95
C SER A 5 -26.10 5.50 2.30
N GLY A 6 -24.99 5.93 2.88
CA GLY A 6 -24.00 6.71 2.18
C GLY A 6 -23.49 5.84 1.03
N GLU A 7 -23.46 6.41 -0.16
CA GLU A 7 -22.92 5.74 -1.33
C GLU A 7 -21.52 5.22 -1.01
N GLU A 8 -21.29 3.92 -1.23
CA GLU A 8 -20.03 3.26 -0.86
C GLU A 8 -18.90 3.91 -1.70
N ASN A 9 -17.89 4.49 -1.05
CA ASN A 9 -16.76 5.14 -1.73
C ASN A 9 -15.55 4.19 -1.75
N TYR A 10 -14.98 3.98 -2.94
CA TYR A 10 -13.80 3.13 -3.19
C TYR A 10 -12.59 3.90 -3.73
N ASP A 11 -12.62 5.24 -3.73
CA ASP A 11 -11.56 6.10 -4.26
C ASP A 11 -10.22 5.87 -3.54
N PHE A 12 -10.24 5.59 -2.23
CA PHE A 12 -9.02 5.31 -1.48
C PHE A 12 -8.31 4.05 -1.99
N CYS A 13 -9.06 3.09 -2.56
CA CYS A 13 -8.49 1.87 -3.12
C CYS A 13 -7.58 2.17 -4.32
N ASN A 14 -7.70 3.35 -4.94
CA ASN A 14 -6.81 3.77 -6.01
C ASN A 14 -5.35 3.91 -5.53
N ASP A 15 -5.11 4.11 -4.23
CA ASP A 15 -3.77 4.19 -3.63
C ASP A 15 -3.41 2.88 -2.87
N MET A 16 -4.18 1.80 -3.05
CA MET A 16 -4.00 0.54 -2.32
C MET A 16 -2.68 -0.16 -2.63
N ASP A 17 -2.07 0.07 -3.80
CA ASP A 17 -0.71 -0.39 -4.11
C ASP A 17 0.32 0.12 -3.08
N ILE A 18 0.12 1.32 -2.56
CA ILE A 18 0.97 1.90 -1.52
C ILE A 18 0.68 1.24 -0.16
N TYR A 19 -0.60 1.07 0.17
CA TYR A 19 -0.98 0.53 1.46
C TYR A 19 -0.61 -0.95 1.67
N VAL A 20 -0.72 -1.80 0.66
CA VAL A 20 -0.36 -3.23 0.80
C VAL A 20 1.13 -3.44 1.07
N THR A 21 1.98 -2.43 0.81
CA THR A 21 3.41 -2.49 1.19
C THR A 21 3.60 -2.57 2.71
N ASN A 22 2.62 -2.10 3.48
CA ASN A 22 2.66 -2.14 4.93
C ASN A 22 2.73 -3.57 5.45
N ASP A 23 2.21 -4.57 4.72
CA ASP A 23 2.33 -5.98 5.14
C ASP A 23 3.79 -6.45 5.20
N VAL A 24 4.62 -5.92 4.29
CA VAL A 24 6.06 -6.15 4.27
C VAL A 24 6.72 -5.42 5.44
N MET A 25 6.31 -4.19 5.74
CA MET A 25 6.82 -3.41 6.86
C MET A 25 6.51 -4.06 8.20
N ILE A 26 5.26 -4.46 8.41
CA ILE A 26 4.85 -5.00 9.70
C ILE A 26 5.46 -6.38 9.94
N LYS A 27 5.69 -7.21 8.90
CA LYS A 27 6.02 -8.66 8.96
C LYS A 27 6.84 -9.08 10.19
N ASP A 28 7.95 -8.38 10.44
CA ASP A 28 8.80 -8.61 11.61
C ASP A 28 8.78 -7.47 12.63
N SER A 29 8.60 -6.21 12.21
CA SER A 29 8.67 -5.04 13.08
C SER A 29 7.66 -5.06 14.23
N TRP A 30 6.48 -5.67 14.03
CA TRP A 30 5.47 -5.79 15.09
C TRP A 30 5.95 -6.60 16.30
N LYS A 31 6.99 -7.43 16.15
CA LYS A 31 7.50 -8.31 17.21
C LYS A 31 8.21 -7.55 18.32
N SER A 32 8.60 -6.30 18.09
CA SER A 32 9.23 -5.43 19.09
C SER A 32 8.36 -5.30 20.34
N HIS A 33 9.01 -5.25 21.51
CA HIS A 33 8.33 -5.16 22.80
C HIS A 33 7.39 -3.95 22.88
N LYS A 34 7.79 -2.81 22.28
CA LYS A 34 6.99 -1.58 22.24
C LYS A 34 5.58 -1.76 21.67
N TYR A 35 5.42 -2.65 20.69
CA TYR A 35 4.12 -2.91 20.07
C TYR A 35 3.30 -3.98 20.78
N LYS A 36 3.96 -4.92 21.49
CA LYS A 36 3.28 -5.96 22.26
C LYS A 36 2.74 -5.45 23.60
N ASN A 37 3.32 -4.39 24.13
CA ASN A 37 2.91 -3.82 25.41
C ASN A 37 1.43 -3.44 25.40
N HIS A 38 0.75 -3.72 26.51
CA HIS A 38 -0.68 -3.48 26.72
C HIS A 38 -1.64 -4.18 25.73
N CYS A 39 -1.15 -5.09 24.88
CA CYS A 39 -2.00 -5.98 24.11
C CYS A 39 -2.37 -7.20 24.98
N ILE A 40 -3.33 -7.01 25.89
CA ILE A 40 -3.78 -8.05 26.83
C ILE A 40 -5.29 -8.22 26.69
N PHE A 41 -5.71 -9.34 26.11
CA PHE A 41 -7.12 -9.65 25.86
C PHE A 41 -7.64 -10.65 26.89
N SER A 42 -7.96 -10.16 28.09
CA SER A 42 -8.35 -10.99 29.24
C SER A 42 -9.85 -11.29 29.35
N GLN A 43 -10.69 -10.58 28.59
CA GLN A 43 -12.14 -10.77 28.64
C GLN A 43 -12.53 -12.12 28.03
N SER A 44 -13.63 -12.71 28.53
CA SER A 44 -14.09 -14.05 28.10
C SER A 44 -14.42 -14.12 26.60
N GLU A 45 -14.85 -13.01 25.99
CA GLU A 45 -15.10 -12.95 24.54
C GLU A 45 -13.85 -13.21 23.68
N PHE A 46 -12.65 -13.05 24.26
CA PHE A 46 -11.39 -13.24 23.55
C PHE A 46 -10.68 -14.56 23.89
N SER A 47 -11.19 -15.35 24.84
CA SER A 47 -10.41 -16.43 25.45
C SER A 47 -9.99 -17.53 24.48
N GLU A 48 -10.83 -17.88 23.50
CA GLU A 48 -10.55 -18.96 22.55
C GLU A 48 -9.43 -18.62 21.55
N LYS A 49 -9.26 -17.33 21.25
CA LYS A 49 -8.35 -16.80 20.21
C LYS A 49 -7.43 -15.71 20.72
N ARG A 50 -7.13 -15.76 22.01
CA ARG A 50 -6.42 -14.71 22.74
C ARG A 50 -5.09 -14.36 22.09
N THR A 51 -4.29 -15.35 21.74
CA THR A 51 -2.98 -15.17 21.12
C THR A 51 -3.06 -14.47 19.76
N GLU A 52 -4.10 -14.78 18.99
CA GLU A 52 -4.37 -14.16 17.70
C GLU A 52 -4.76 -12.69 17.88
N TYR A 53 -5.61 -12.36 18.85
CA TYR A 53 -5.97 -10.97 19.18
C TYR A 53 -4.77 -10.15 19.66
N GLU A 54 -3.96 -10.69 20.57
CA GLU A 54 -2.75 -10.04 21.05
C GLU A 54 -1.76 -9.77 19.90
N THR A 55 -1.66 -10.71 18.95
CA THR A 55 -0.86 -10.54 17.72
C THR A 55 -1.43 -9.46 16.80
N ILE A 56 -2.74 -9.45 16.56
CA ILE A 56 -3.40 -8.42 15.74
C ILE A 56 -3.22 -7.04 16.40
N CYS A 57 -3.31 -6.95 17.73
CA CYS A 57 -3.11 -5.71 18.47
C CYS A 57 -1.70 -5.16 18.28
N ALA A 58 -0.68 -6.01 18.41
CA ALA A 58 0.70 -5.59 18.20
C ALA A 58 0.96 -5.14 16.75
N LYS A 59 0.43 -5.89 15.77
CA LYS A 59 0.49 -5.51 14.36
C LYS A 59 -0.24 -4.18 14.11
N PHE A 60 -1.39 -3.96 14.73
CA PHE A 60 -2.17 -2.73 14.61
C PHE A 60 -1.39 -1.52 15.15
N LYS A 61 -0.76 -1.63 16.32
CA LYS A 61 0.10 -0.57 16.88
C LYS A 61 1.30 -0.27 15.98
N CYS A 62 1.93 -1.32 15.43
CA CYS A 62 3.01 -1.15 14.46
C CYS A 62 2.54 -0.43 13.20
N LEU A 63 1.38 -0.83 12.66
CA LEU A 63 0.77 -0.22 11.49
C LEU A 63 0.39 1.24 11.75
N PHE A 64 -0.18 1.54 12.92
CA PHE A 64 -0.50 2.90 13.33
C PHE A 64 0.73 3.81 13.29
N ASN A 65 1.87 3.36 13.82
CA ASN A 65 3.09 4.17 13.76
C ASN A 65 3.53 4.39 12.30
N ILE A 66 3.53 3.37 11.45
CA ILE A 66 3.88 3.51 10.03
C ILE A 66 3.01 4.56 9.32
N LEU A 67 1.71 4.56 9.62
CA LEU A 67 0.72 5.39 8.95
C LEU A 67 0.63 6.82 9.49
N PHE A 68 0.89 7.02 10.78
CA PHE A 68 0.55 8.27 11.48
C PHE A 68 1.70 8.94 12.23
N ASP A 69 2.81 8.25 12.44
CA ASP A 69 3.97 8.85 13.11
C ASP A 69 4.79 9.64 12.09
N GLU A 70 4.86 10.96 12.29
CA GLU A 70 5.54 11.90 11.41
C GLU A 70 7.06 11.71 11.41
N SER A 71 7.62 11.00 12.40
CA SER A 71 9.03 10.59 12.38
C SER A 71 9.32 9.54 11.31
N PHE A 72 8.29 8.82 10.83
CA PHE A 72 8.40 7.96 9.66
C PHE A 72 8.26 8.82 8.40
N ASP A 73 9.36 8.95 7.65
CA ASP A 73 9.45 9.67 6.37
C ASP A 73 8.35 9.25 5.36
N VAL A 74 7.77 8.06 5.52
CA VAL A 74 6.75 7.49 4.63
C VAL A 74 5.31 7.85 5.01
N SER A 75 5.05 8.37 6.23
CA SER A 75 3.69 8.65 6.70
C SER A 75 2.95 9.66 5.81
N SER A 76 3.68 10.64 5.28
CA SER A 76 3.16 11.68 4.37
C SER A 76 2.68 11.17 3.01
N ILE A 77 3.04 9.94 2.63
CA ILE A 77 2.64 9.33 1.36
C ILE A 77 1.17 8.86 1.42
N PHE A 78 0.67 8.52 2.61
CA PHE A 78 -0.66 7.94 2.79
C PHE A 78 -1.73 9.04 2.85
N LYS A 79 -2.65 9.05 1.89
CA LYS A 79 -3.69 10.10 1.79
C LYS A 79 -4.86 9.91 2.75
N GLN A 80 -5.31 8.66 2.94
CA GLN A 80 -6.47 8.30 3.77
C GLN A 80 -6.11 7.13 4.73
N PRO A 81 -5.07 7.30 5.58
CA PRO A 81 -4.53 6.23 6.41
C PRO A 81 -5.54 5.69 7.44
N ASP A 82 -6.49 6.51 7.86
CA ASP A 82 -7.56 6.15 8.78
C ASP A 82 -8.59 5.19 8.16
N ILE A 83 -8.97 5.41 6.90
CA ILE A 83 -9.84 4.48 6.17
C ILE A 83 -9.14 3.13 6.01
N TYR A 84 -7.86 3.15 5.60
CA TYR A 84 -7.10 1.93 5.41
C TYR A 84 -6.91 1.15 6.72
N ILE A 85 -6.52 1.79 7.82
CA ILE A 85 -6.28 1.07 9.08
C ILE A 85 -7.58 0.50 9.67
N ASN A 86 -8.72 1.17 9.48
CA ASN A 86 -10.03 0.63 9.84
C ASN A 86 -10.38 -0.61 9.00
N PHE A 87 -10.15 -0.54 7.67
CA PHE A 87 -10.28 -1.70 6.78
C PHE A 87 -9.39 -2.86 7.23
N TRP A 88 -8.10 -2.60 7.44
CA TRP A 88 -7.12 -3.61 7.80
C TRP A 88 -7.55 -4.34 9.07
N LEU A 89 -8.01 -3.61 10.08
CA LEU A 89 -8.46 -4.22 11.34
C LEU A 89 -9.69 -5.13 11.13
N ASN A 90 -10.72 -4.62 10.45
CA ASN A 90 -11.92 -5.41 10.12
C ASN A 90 -11.56 -6.67 9.31
N TYR A 91 -10.64 -6.56 8.35
CA TYR A 91 -10.16 -7.68 7.55
C TYR A 91 -9.43 -8.75 8.40
N GLN A 92 -8.49 -8.34 9.25
CA GLN A 92 -7.76 -9.28 10.13
C GLN A 92 -8.72 -10.01 11.08
N LEU A 93 -9.72 -9.30 11.61
CA LEU A 93 -10.67 -9.86 12.57
C LEU A 93 -11.77 -10.70 11.91
N LYS A 94 -12.11 -10.45 10.65
CA LYS A 94 -12.97 -11.36 9.88
C LYS A 94 -12.27 -12.69 9.61
N ASN A 95 -10.97 -12.68 9.33
CA ASN A 95 -10.19 -13.88 9.01
C ASN A 95 -10.00 -14.84 10.19
N ILE A 96 -10.25 -14.41 11.43
CA ILE A 96 -10.30 -15.31 12.60
C ILE A 96 -11.67 -16.00 12.77
N ASN A 97 -12.63 -15.78 11.83
CA ASN A 97 -13.93 -16.48 11.68
C ASN A 97 -14.84 -16.45 12.92
N LEU A 98 -15.14 -15.26 13.44
CA LEU A 98 -15.91 -15.12 14.69
C LEU A 98 -17.34 -14.59 14.45
N PRO A 99 -18.39 -15.32 14.90
CA PRO A 99 -19.78 -15.01 14.58
C PRO A 99 -20.40 -13.83 15.36
N SER A 100 -19.70 -13.22 16.32
CA SER A 100 -20.24 -12.11 17.15
C SER A 100 -19.25 -10.97 17.40
N PHE A 101 -18.14 -10.94 16.66
CA PHE A 101 -17.05 -10.02 16.92
C PHE A 101 -17.44 -8.56 16.60
N ASN A 102 -17.11 -7.65 17.51
CA ASN A 102 -17.29 -6.21 17.36
C ASN A 102 -15.92 -5.52 17.36
N VAL A 103 -15.56 -4.84 16.26
CA VAL A 103 -14.30 -4.11 16.14
C VAL A 103 -14.12 -3.08 17.26
N GLN A 104 -15.23 -2.58 17.80
CA GLN A 104 -15.24 -1.62 18.89
C GLN A 104 -14.68 -2.23 20.18
N SER A 105 -15.09 -3.45 20.56
CA SER A 105 -14.58 -4.12 21.76
C SER A 105 -13.06 -4.34 21.67
N PHE A 106 -12.57 -4.67 20.48
CA PHE A 106 -11.12 -4.78 20.25
C PHE A 106 -10.42 -3.43 20.37
N TYR A 107 -10.99 -2.39 19.77
CA TYR A 107 -10.41 -1.05 19.81
C TYR A 107 -10.41 -0.45 21.23
N GLU A 108 -11.39 -0.80 22.07
CA GLU A 108 -11.41 -0.44 23.50
C GLU A 108 -10.20 -1.00 24.27
N VAL A 109 -9.76 -2.21 23.94
CA VAL A 109 -8.52 -2.78 24.51
C VAL A 109 -7.30 -2.00 24.02
N LEU A 110 -7.26 -1.60 22.74
CA LEU A 110 -6.15 -0.81 22.19
C LEU A 110 -5.98 0.54 22.90
N ILE A 111 -7.08 1.29 23.10
CA ILE A 111 -7.05 2.61 23.73
C ILE A 111 -6.85 2.56 25.25
N SER A 112 -6.87 1.36 25.86
CA SER A 112 -6.48 1.18 27.26
C SER A 112 -4.98 1.41 27.48
N ASP A 113 -4.18 1.34 26.42
CA ASP A 113 -2.78 1.75 26.44
C ASP A 113 -2.70 3.29 26.37
N PRO A 114 -2.23 3.98 27.42
CA PRO A 114 -2.16 5.44 27.43
C PRO A 114 -1.11 6.00 26.45
N SER A 115 -0.19 5.18 25.96
CA SER A 115 0.81 5.56 24.96
C SER A 115 0.30 5.42 23.52
N PHE A 116 -0.82 4.73 23.32
CA PHE A 116 -1.39 4.51 22.01
C PHE A 116 -2.31 5.67 21.59
N ASP A 117 -2.15 6.14 20.34
CA ASP A 117 -2.97 7.21 19.74
C ASP A 117 -3.17 8.44 20.66
N ILE A 118 -2.08 8.93 21.26
CA ILE A 118 -2.08 10.05 22.22
C ILE A 118 -2.80 11.29 21.66
N HIS A 119 -2.65 11.53 20.35
CA HIS A 119 -3.26 12.65 19.64
C HIS A 119 -4.68 12.35 19.12
N LYS A 120 -5.24 11.18 19.45
CA LYS A 120 -6.61 10.77 19.12
C LYS A 120 -6.92 10.82 17.61
N LYS A 121 -5.92 10.51 16.77
CA LYS A 121 -6.01 10.51 15.31
C LYS A 121 -7.07 9.51 14.79
N LEU A 122 -7.38 8.46 15.55
CA LEU A 122 -8.37 7.43 15.22
C LEU A 122 -9.68 7.53 16.00
N GLN A 123 -9.85 8.54 16.86
CA GLN A 123 -11.07 8.69 17.64
C GLN A 123 -12.31 8.79 16.73
N GLY A 124 -13.24 7.84 16.92
CA GLY A 124 -14.48 7.75 16.14
C GLY A 124 -14.33 7.22 14.73
N LYS A 125 -13.12 6.82 14.30
CA LYS A 125 -12.82 6.36 12.93
C LYS A 125 -12.78 4.84 12.78
N ILE A 126 -12.53 4.13 13.88
CA ILE A 126 -12.56 2.66 13.90
C ILE A 126 -14.00 2.20 14.09
N GLN A 127 -14.55 1.53 13.08
CA GLN A 127 -15.96 1.16 12.99
C GLN A 127 -16.13 -0.15 12.23
N ASN A 128 -17.18 -0.91 12.57
CA ASN A 128 -17.50 -2.15 11.86
C ASN A 128 -17.83 -1.83 10.40
N ILE A 129 -17.18 -2.53 9.47
CA ILE A 129 -17.47 -2.44 8.04
C ILE A 129 -18.50 -3.52 7.70
N GLN A 130 -19.61 -3.14 7.06
CA GLN A 130 -20.61 -4.11 6.63
C GLN A 130 -20.00 -5.14 5.66
N ASP A 131 -20.37 -6.41 5.82
CA ASP A 131 -19.75 -7.55 5.14
C ASP A 131 -19.56 -7.37 3.64
N ARG A 132 -20.59 -6.91 2.93
CA ARG A 132 -20.54 -6.66 1.48
C ARG A 132 -19.44 -5.65 1.11
N HIS A 133 -19.32 -4.58 1.88
CA HIS A 133 -18.29 -3.57 1.64
C HIS A 133 -16.91 -4.12 1.95
N LEU A 134 -16.76 -4.85 3.06
CA LEU A 134 -15.49 -5.46 3.44
C LEU A 134 -15.01 -6.45 2.37
N GLU A 135 -15.92 -7.27 1.81
CA GLU A 135 -15.62 -8.16 0.68
C GLU A 135 -15.13 -7.39 -0.55
N ASN A 136 -15.77 -6.27 -0.89
CA ASN A 136 -15.33 -5.41 -2.00
C ASN A 136 -13.94 -4.83 -1.74
N LEU A 137 -13.64 -4.39 -0.51
CA LEU A 137 -12.32 -3.88 -0.13
C LEU A 137 -11.24 -4.97 -0.17
N THR A 138 -11.57 -6.18 0.28
CA THR A 138 -10.67 -7.33 0.22
C THR A 138 -10.29 -7.67 -1.22
N ILE A 139 -11.20 -7.52 -2.18
CA ILE A 139 -10.87 -7.71 -3.60
C ILE A 139 -9.78 -6.74 -4.05
N PHE A 140 -9.91 -5.45 -3.74
CA PHE A 140 -8.86 -4.48 -4.09
C PHE A 140 -7.54 -4.82 -3.40
N TYR A 141 -7.59 -5.14 -2.12
CA TYR A 141 -6.41 -5.53 -1.36
C TYR A 141 -5.66 -6.71 -2.01
N ASP A 142 -6.38 -7.78 -2.38
CA ASP A 142 -5.81 -8.94 -3.07
C ASP A 142 -5.23 -8.56 -4.45
N LEU A 143 -6.00 -7.82 -5.26
CA LEU A 143 -5.59 -7.37 -6.60
C LEU A 143 -4.30 -6.55 -6.55
N TYR A 144 -4.21 -5.62 -5.61
CA TYR A 144 -3.04 -4.77 -5.44
C TYR A 144 -1.83 -5.50 -4.82
N HIS A 145 -2.06 -6.55 -4.02
CA HIS A 145 -0.99 -7.45 -3.57
C HIS A 145 -0.33 -8.17 -4.76
N MET A 146 -1.14 -8.81 -5.60
CA MET A 146 -0.65 -9.48 -6.80
C MET A 146 0.01 -8.50 -7.77
N TYR A 147 -0.57 -7.32 -7.97
CA TYR A 147 0.05 -6.24 -8.76
C TYR A 147 1.45 -5.89 -8.25
N ASN A 148 1.62 -5.74 -6.93
CA ASN A 148 2.92 -5.43 -6.33
C ASN A 148 3.92 -6.58 -6.43
N ASP A 149 3.46 -7.84 -6.35
CA ASP A 149 4.31 -9.01 -6.54
C ASP A 149 4.77 -9.16 -7.99
N ILE A 150 3.87 -8.99 -8.96
CA ILE A 150 4.20 -8.96 -10.38
C ILE A 150 5.22 -7.86 -10.67
N TYR A 151 5.00 -6.64 -10.16
CA TYR A 151 5.95 -5.55 -10.38
C TYR A 151 7.32 -5.87 -9.77
N ALA A 152 7.37 -6.45 -8.57
CA ALA A 152 8.63 -6.81 -7.93
C ALA A 152 9.44 -7.80 -8.80
N ILE A 153 8.77 -8.78 -9.40
CA ILE A 153 9.38 -9.73 -10.35
C ILE A 153 9.87 -9.01 -11.61
N ILE A 154 9.07 -8.10 -12.18
CA ILE A 154 9.48 -7.33 -13.38
C ILE A 154 10.78 -6.57 -13.14
N GLN A 155 10.97 -6.00 -11.94
CA GLN A 155 12.17 -5.25 -11.57
C GLN A 155 13.37 -6.12 -11.21
N ASP A 156 13.17 -7.40 -10.92
CA ASP A 156 14.23 -8.33 -10.52
C ASP A 156 14.69 -9.16 -11.73
N HIS A 157 15.91 -8.88 -12.21
CA HIS A 157 16.49 -9.55 -13.38
C HIS A 157 16.81 -11.03 -13.14
N ASP A 158 16.89 -11.48 -11.90
CA ASP A 158 17.22 -12.86 -11.52
C ASP A 158 15.98 -13.68 -11.11
N SER A 159 14.79 -13.08 -11.17
CA SER A 159 13.54 -13.72 -10.73
C SER A 159 13.05 -14.85 -11.66
N ASP A 160 12.36 -15.84 -11.07
CA ASP A 160 11.77 -16.96 -11.82
C ASP A 160 10.58 -16.47 -12.66
N ARG A 161 10.73 -16.53 -13.98
CA ARG A 161 9.74 -16.12 -14.98
C ARG A 161 8.40 -16.84 -14.83
N THR A 162 8.39 -18.09 -14.34
CA THR A 162 7.16 -18.89 -14.19
C THR A 162 6.23 -18.31 -13.14
N GLN A 163 6.79 -17.63 -12.13
CA GLN A 163 6.02 -17.03 -11.04
C GLN A 163 5.22 -15.81 -11.52
N CYS A 164 5.76 -15.04 -12.46
CA CYS A 164 5.06 -13.86 -13.01
C CYS A 164 3.77 -14.26 -13.74
N ALA A 165 3.87 -15.24 -14.64
CA ALA A 165 2.73 -15.72 -15.42
C ALA A 165 1.63 -16.31 -14.51
N SER A 166 2.01 -16.99 -13.43
CA SER A 166 1.07 -17.52 -12.45
C SER A 166 0.30 -16.41 -11.73
N TYR A 167 1.00 -15.39 -11.19
CA TYR A 167 0.34 -14.26 -10.51
C TYR A 167 -0.51 -13.42 -11.45
N SER A 168 -0.01 -13.21 -12.67
CA SER A 168 -0.72 -12.55 -13.74
C SER A 168 -2.07 -13.23 -14.05
N LYS A 169 -2.09 -14.56 -14.17
CA LYS A 169 -3.29 -15.36 -14.37
C LYS A 169 -4.26 -15.31 -13.20
N GLU A 170 -3.76 -15.47 -11.98
CA GLU A 170 -4.61 -15.39 -10.79
C GLU A 170 -5.24 -13.99 -10.64
N CYS A 171 -4.46 -12.94 -10.93
CA CYS A 171 -4.93 -11.57 -10.93
C CYS A 171 -6.05 -11.34 -11.95
N ALA A 172 -5.87 -11.84 -13.18
CA ALA A 172 -6.90 -11.76 -14.22
C ALA A 172 -8.18 -12.50 -13.83
N GLN A 173 -8.06 -13.68 -13.22
CA GLN A 173 -9.22 -14.45 -12.74
C GLN A 173 -9.98 -13.72 -11.62
N LYS A 174 -9.29 -13.24 -10.59
CA LYS A 174 -9.91 -12.47 -9.50
C LYS A 174 -10.58 -11.19 -10.02
N TYR A 175 -9.92 -10.49 -10.94
CA TYR A 175 -10.49 -9.30 -11.58
C TYR A 175 -11.74 -9.65 -12.40
N GLU A 176 -11.73 -10.75 -13.16
CA GLU A 176 -12.88 -11.22 -13.92
C GLU A 176 -14.08 -11.55 -13.01
N GLU A 177 -13.85 -12.17 -11.86
CA GLU A 177 -14.92 -12.41 -10.89
C GLU A 177 -15.43 -11.10 -10.27
N ALA A 178 -14.55 -10.12 -10.05
CA ALA A 178 -14.91 -8.82 -9.50
C ALA A 178 -15.82 -8.02 -10.45
N ILE A 179 -15.49 -7.95 -11.75
CA ILE A 179 -16.25 -7.16 -12.72
C ILE A 179 -17.67 -7.69 -12.94
N LYS A 180 -17.98 -8.95 -12.61
CA LYS A 180 -19.35 -9.48 -12.66
C LYS A 180 -20.32 -8.77 -11.71
N ARG A 181 -19.79 -8.09 -10.68
CA ARG A 181 -20.58 -7.26 -9.74
C ARG A 181 -20.96 -5.91 -10.35
N CYS A 182 -20.38 -5.53 -11.49
CA CYS A 182 -20.66 -4.25 -12.13
C CYS A 182 -22.02 -4.24 -12.83
N PRO A 183 -22.82 -3.16 -12.66
CA PRO A 183 -24.10 -3.03 -13.34
C PRO A 183 -23.88 -2.91 -14.85
N LYS A 184 -24.83 -3.44 -15.63
CA LYS A 184 -24.82 -3.27 -17.08
C LYS A 184 -25.33 -1.87 -17.44
N GLY A 185 -24.55 -1.12 -18.22
CA GLY A 185 -24.99 0.15 -18.79
C GLY A 185 -24.92 1.36 -17.86
N SER A 186 -24.41 1.21 -16.64
CA SER A 186 -24.05 2.30 -15.74
C SER A 186 -22.70 2.01 -15.07
N SER A 187 -22.09 3.01 -14.43
CA SER A 187 -20.94 2.77 -13.54
C SER A 187 -21.35 2.89 -12.08
N SER A 188 -20.57 2.26 -11.22
CA SER A 188 -20.66 2.40 -9.75
C SER A 188 -19.26 2.69 -9.23
N ASN A 189 -19.14 3.32 -8.05
CA ASN A 189 -17.83 3.64 -7.46
C ASN A 189 -16.89 2.43 -7.38
N PHE A 190 -17.43 1.23 -7.12
CA PHE A 190 -16.66 -0.03 -7.12
C PHE A 190 -16.07 -0.33 -8.51
N CYS A 191 -16.86 -0.15 -9.56
CA CYS A 191 -16.45 -0.38 -10.94
C CYS A 191 -15.50 0.69 -11.44
N ASP A 192 -15.69 1.95 -11.05
CA ASP A 192 -14.76 3.02 -11.37
C ASP A 192 -13.38 2.74 -10.76
N ALA A 193 -13.33 2.28 -9.50
CA ALA A 193 -12.08 1.84 -8.87
C ALA A 193 -11.46 0.60 -9.55
N LEU A 194 -12.26 -0.39 -9.98
CA LEU A 194 -11.74 -1.52 -10.78
C LEU A 194 -11.15 -1.05 -12.11
N ASN A 195 -11.74 -0.05 -12.75
CA ASN A 195 -11.22 0.52 -13.99
C ASN A 195 -9.87 1.25 -13.76
N VAL A 196 -9.72 1.94 -12.62
CA VAL A 196 -8.44 2.52 -12.21
C VAL A 196 -7.39 1.43 -11.98
N PHE A 197 -7.74 0.36 -11.26
CA PHE A 197 -6.86 -0.78 -11.07
C PHE A 197 -6.43 -1.38 -12.41
N LYS A 198 -7.38 -1.61 -13.34
CA LYS A 198 -7.09 -2.14 -14.67
C LYS A 198 -6.05 -1.27 -15.40
N GLY A 199 -6.23 0.05 -15.38
CA GLY A 199 -5.29 0.99 -15.98
C GLY A 199 -3.88 0.88 -15.39
N LYS A 200 -3.76 0.74 -14.06
CA LYS A 200 -2.47 0.52 -13.39
C LYS A 200 -1.84 -0.82 -13.79
N TYR A 201 -2.62 -1.89 -13.80
CA TYR A 201 -2.14 -3.22 -14.17
C TYR A 201 -1.64 -3.25 -15.63
N GLU A 202 -2.38 -2.66 -16.57
CA GLU A 202 -1.98 -2.62 -17.98
C GLU A 202 -0.70 -1.81 -18.20
N GLN A 203 -0.45 -0.79 -17.38
CA GLN A 203 0.81 -0.04 -17.39
C GLN A 203 2.02 -0.88 -16.96
N LEU A 204 1.83 -2.03 -16.27
CA LEU A 204 2.96 -2.91 -15.94
C LEU A 204 3.75 -3.33 -17.19
N LYS A 205 3.08 -3.45 -18.34
CA LYS A 205 3.71 -3.77 -19.63
C LYS A 205 4.82 -2.81 -20.01
N THR A 206 4.75 -1.54 -19.61
CA THR A 206 5.78 -0.54 -19.96
C THR A 206 7.06 -0.71 -19.15
N PHE A 207 7.03 -1.47 -18.06
CA PHE A 207 8.19 -1.72 -17.20
C PHE A 207 8.91 -3.02 -17.53
N ILE A 208 8.36 -3.84 -18.43
CA ILE A 208 8.97 -5.09 -18.89
C ILE A 208 10.07 -4.75 -19.89
N ILE A 209 11.32 -4.65 -19.40
CA ILE A 209 12.50 -4.34 -20.21
C ILE A 209 13.10 -5.62 -20.82
N ILE A 210 13.03 -6.71 -20.08
CA ILE A 210 13.44 -8.06 -20.49
C ILE A 210 12.15 -8.88 -20.54
N ASP A 211 11.98 -9.75 -21.53
CA ASP A 211 10.81 -10.64 -21.66
C ASP A 211 10.78 -11.70 -20.53
N ASN A 212 10.59 -11.23 -19.30
CA ASN A 212 10.62 -11.96 -18.05
C ASN A 212 9.23 -12.21 -17.48
N CYS A 213 8.19 -11.57 -18.05
CA CYS A 213 6.84 -11.65 -17.54
C CYS A 213 5.80 -11.60 -18.66
N GLU A 214 4.94 -12.61 -18.70
CA GLU A 214 3.76 -12.63 -19.56
C GLU A 214 2.53 -12.12 -18.77
N LEU A 215 2.04 -10.94 -19.15
CA LEU A 215 0.88 -10.31 -18.52
C LEU A 215 -0.42 -10.67 -19.26
N GLU A 216 -1.38 -11.18 -18.51
CA GLU A 216 -2.71 -11.52 -18.98
C GLU A 216 -3.49 -10.25 -19.31
N VAL A 217 -4.33 -10.32 -20.32
CA VAL A 217 -5.14 -9.17 -20.72
C VAL A 217 -6.41 -9.14 -19.88
N LEU A 218 -6.55 -8.10 -19.05
CA LEU A 218 -7.74 -7.91 -18.23
C LEU A 218 -8.97 -7.60 -19.09
N LYS A 219 -10.06 -8.32 -18.84
CA LYS A 219 -11.33 -8.13 -19.55
C LYS A 219 -11.85 -6.70 -19.41
N PRO A 220 -12.56 -6.16 -20.41
CA PRO A 220 -13.22 -4.87 -20.26
C PRO A 220 -14.33 -4.94 -19.20
N LEU A 221 -14.63 -3.80 -18.58
CA LEU A 221 -15.77 -3.71 -17.67
C LEU A 221 -17.10 -3.89 -18.45
N PRO A 222 -18.17 -4.35 -17.78
CA PRO A 222 -19.50 -4.49 -18.38
C PRO A 222 -20.21 -3.15 -18.70
N SER A 223 -19.66 -2.25 -19.53
CA SER A 223 -20.44 -1.10 -20.03
C SER A 223 -19.98 -0.50 -21.37
N HIS A 224 -20.99 -0.17 -22.20
CA HIS A 224 -21.00 0.35 -23.60
C HIS A 224 -20.82 -0.65 -24.76
N GLU A 225 -21.36 -1.87 -24.68
CA GLU A 225 -21.90 -2.46 -25.91
C GLU A 225 -23.07 -1.58 -26.37
N ARG A 226 -22.79 -0.53 -27.16
CA ARG A 226 -23.80 -0.07 -28.11
C ARG A 226 -24.17 -1.31 -28.91
N PRO A 227 -25.46 -1.64 -29.07
CA PRO A 227 -25.86 -2.62 -30.06
C PRO A 227 -25.17 -2.24 -31.36
N THR A 228 -24.41 -3.16 -31.93
CA THR A 228 -23.89 -3.00 -33.28
C THR A 228 -25.11 -2.88 -34.17
N GLU A 229 -25.59 -1.66 -34.42
CA GLU A 229 -26.49 -1.41 -35.52
C GLU A 229 -25.71 -1.82 -36.76
N VAL A 230 -26.13 -2.94 -37.33
CA VAL A 230 -25.76 -3.36 -38.67
C VAL A 230 -26.24 -2.25 -39.60
N ILE A 231 -25.36 -1.31 -39.94
CA ILE A 231 -25.58 -0.38 -41.02
C ILE A 231 -25.46 -1.21 -42.31
N PRO A 232 -26.53 -1.35 -43.10
CA PRO A 232 -26.41 -1.96 -44.42
C PRO A 232 -25.53 -1.05 -45.28
N SER A 233 -24.47 -1.62 -45.83
CA SER A 233 -23.61 -0.96 -46.80
C SER A 233 -24.43 -0.52 -48.01
N LEU A 234 -24.36 0.78 -48.33
CA LEU A 234 -24.64 1.26 -49.67
C LEU A 234 -23.46 2.10 -50.14
N GLN A 235 -22.66 1.52 -51.03
CA GLN A 235 -21.71 2.28 -51.84
C GLN A 235 -22.48 3.14 -52.83
N ASN A 236 -22.14 4.43 -52.93
CA ASN A 236 -21.57 5.02 -54.14
C ASN A 236 -21.51 6.55 -54.04
N GLY A 237 -20.36 7.12 -54.43
CA GLY A 237 -20.24 8.53 -54.84
C GLY A 237 -19.18 9.32 -54.06
N SER A 238 -18.13 9.72 -54.78
CA SER A 238 -17.15 10.76 -54.44
C SER A 238 -16.84 11.51 -55.74
N PRO A 239 -16.27 12.73 -55.77
CA PRO A 239 -16.03 13.71 -54.70
C PRO A 239 -16.59 15.11 -55.05
N GLU A 240 -16.87 15.95 -54.06
CA GLU A 240 -16.76 17.41 -54.28
C GLU A 240 -15.97 18.08 -53.16
N THR A 241 -14.86 18.68 -53.58
CA THR A 241 -14.03 19.63 -52.85
C THR A 241 -14.79 20.93 -52.64
N MET A 242 -14.98 21.34 -51.37
CA MET A 242 -15.41 22.71 -51.05
C MET A 242 -14.26 23.43 -50.36
N THR A 243 -13.74 24.42 -51.06
CA THR A 243 -12.78 25.42 -50.63
C THR A 243 -13.38 26.30 -49.53
N LEU A 244 -12.59 26.68 -48.53
CA LEU A 244 -12.88 27.82 -47.67
C LEU A 244 -11.71 28.80 -47.79
N ASP A 245 -11.78 29.62 -48.83
CA ASP A 245 -10.95 30.81 -48.97
C ASP A 245 -11.57 31.97 -48.17
N ASN A 246 -10.68 32.80 -47.64
CA ASN A 246 -10.83 34.20 -47.25
C ASN A 246 -11.50 34.52 -45.91
N ILE A 247 -10.66 34.59 -44.86
CA ILE A 247 -10.40 35.89 -44.22
C ILE A 247 -8.87 36.09 -44.21
N LEU A 248 -8.43 36.95 -45.12
CA LEU A 248 -7.07 37.46 -45.26
C LEU A 248 -6.73 38.43 -44.13
N GLU A 249 -5.47 38.34 -43.70
CA GLU A 249 -4.55 39.45 -43.38
C GLU A 249 -4.90 40.34 -42.18
N GLU A 250 -3.99 40.81 -41.33
CA GLU A 250 -2.53 40.79 -41.25
C GLU A 250 -2.21 41.38 -39.86
N GLN A 251 -1.19 40.88 -39.16
CA GLN A 251 -0.01 41.69 -38.81
C GLN A 251 0.89 40.94 -37.84
N ARG A 252 2.13 40.77 -38.30
CA ARG A 252 3.31 40.36 -37.54
C ARG A 252 3.91 41.57 -36.81
N ASP A 253 4.68 41.21 -35.79
CA ASP A 253 5.77 41.93 -35.14
C ASP A 253 5.46 42.88 -33.97
N SER A 254 5.76 42.36 -32.76
CA SER A 254 6.72 43.04 -31.88
C SER A 254 7.45 42.02 -31.02
N ALA A 255 8.72 41.81 -31.31
CA ALA A 255 9.67 41.13 -30.44
C ALA A 255 9.89 42.00 -29.18
N ASP A 256 9.26 41.62 -28.06
CA ASP A 256 9.79 41.86 -26.72
C ASP A 256 9.03 41.00 -25.68
N PHE A 257 9.25 39.68 -25.72
CA PHE A 257 8.73 38.75 -24.71
C PHE A 257 9.74 37.64 -24.42
N SER A 258 11.01 38.01 -24.28
CA SER A 258 12.10 37.06 -24.06
C SER A 258 12.83 37.36 -22.75
N THR A 259 12.27 36.89 -21.63
CA THR A 259 13.03 36.35 -20.47
C THR A 259 12.09 35.90 -19.34
N VAL A 260 10.96 36.57 -19.15
CA VAL A 260 10.01 36.24 -18.06
C VAL A 260 9.17 35.00 -18.38
N THR A 261 8.84 34.78 -19.64
CA THR A 261 7.96 33.69 -20.11
C THR A 261 8.65 32.34 -20.15
N ALA A 262 9.95 32.33 -20.42
CA ALA A 262 10.76 31.11 -20.41
C ALA A 262 10.89 30.55 -18.98
N ALA A 263 10.93 31.42 -17.97
CA ALA A 263 11.03 31.01 -16.56
C ALA A 263 9.69 30.52 -15.97
N SER A 264 8.56 31.10 -16.38
CA SER A 264 7.23 30.62 -15.96
C SER A 264 6.81 29.33 -16.66
N GLY A 265 7.24 29.14 -17.91
CA GLY A 265 6.98 27.92 -18.68
C GLY A 265 7.72 26.69 -18.13
N THR A 266 8.95 26.86 -17.64
CA THR A 266 9.72 25.74 -17.03
C THR A 266 9.15 25.33 -15.68
N MET A 267 8.66 26.26 -14.87
CA MET A 267 7.99 25.92 -13.61
C MET A 267 6.69 25.14 -13.85
N LEU A 268 5.79 25.64 -14.71
CA LEU A 268 4.56 24.91 -15.06
C LEU A 268 4.89 23.56 -15.71
N GLY A 269 5.86 23.53 -16.63
CA GLY A 269 6.33 22.31 -17.26
C GLY A 269 6.84 21.27 -16.26
N MET A 270 7.62 21.70 -15.25
CA MET A 270 8.11 20.81 -14.19
C MET A 270 6.97 20.29 -13.31
N PHE A 271 5.99 21.12 -12.96
CA PHE A 271 4.76 20.67 -12.27
C PHE A 271 3.95 19.65 -13.09
N PHE A 272 3.75 19.91 -14.39
CA PHE A 272 3.05 18.98 -15.27
C PHE A 272 3.83 17.66 -15.45
N LEU A 273 5.16 17.72 -15.58
CA LEU A 273 6.01 16.53 -15.64
C LEU A 273 5.96 15.76 -14.31
N SER A 274 5.97 16.42 -13.15
CA SER A 274 5.79 15.78 -11.85
C SER A 274 4.43 15.08 -11.73
N LEU A 275 3.35 15.66 -12.28
CA LEU A 275 2.03 15.00 -12.30
C LEU A 275 2.00 13.77 -13.22
N ILE A 276 2.68 13.85 -14.37
CA ILE A 276 2.80 12.71 -15.30
C ILE A 276 3.63 11.61 -14.67
N ILE A 277 4.78 11.93 -14.06
CA ILE A 277 5.64 10.98 -13.36
C ILE A 277 4.92 10.41 -12.13
N TYR A 278 4.14 11.22 -11.40
CA TYR A 278 3.30 10.76 -10.27
C TYR A 278 2.24 9.76 -10.72
N LYS A 279 1.57 10.00 -11.87
CA LYS A 279 0.59 9.06 -12.44
C LYS A 279 1.23 7.79 -13.00
N SER A 280 2.50 7.87 -13.40
CA SER A 280 3.19 6.79 -14.14
C SER A 280 4.22 6.04 -13.31
N THR A 281 4.55 6.48 -12.09
CA THR A 281 5.44 5.75 -11.19
C THR A 281 4.60 4.82 -10.32
N PRO A 282 4.83 3.50 -10.35
CA PRO A 282 4.19 2.57 -9.44
C PRO A 282 4.76 2.79 -8.03
N LEU A 283 4.16 3.73 -7.32
CA LEU A 283 4.62 4.22 -6.02
C LEU A 283 4.60 3.14 -4.97
N GLY A 284 3.59 2.25 -4.97
CA GLY A 284 3.55 1.13 -4.05
C GLY A 284 4.77 0.22 -4.14
N PRO A 285 5.04 -0.40 -5.28
CA PRO A 285 6.22 -1.24 -5.42
C PRO A 285 7.56 -0.51 -5.22
N TRP A 286 7.68 0.75 -5.65
CA TRP A 286 8.85 1.58 -5.35
C TRP A 286 9.04 1.74 -3.84
N LEU A 287 7.95 2.05 -3.12
CA LEU A 287 7.93 2.18 -1.67
C LEU A 287 8.32 0.84 -1.02
N ARG A 288 7.76 -0.29 -1.47
CA ARG A 288 8.14 -1.65 -1.02
C ARG A 288 9.63 -1.91 -1.16
N ASN A 289 10.25 -1.54 -2.29
CA ASN A 289 11.69 -1.73 -2.48
C ASN A 289 12.51 -0.82 -1.54
N ARG A 290 12.11 0.44 -1.37
CA ARG A 290 12.74 1.36 -0.41
C ARG A 290 12.63 0.84 1.03
N ILE A 291 11.48 0.28 1.38
CA ILE A 291 11.20 -0.37 2.66
C ILE A 291 12.09 -1.60 2.85
N LEU A 292 12.14 -2.52 1.88
CA LEU A 292 12.95 -3.73 1.99
C LEU A 292 14.42 -3.39 2.23
N LYS A 293 14.96 -2.39 1.52
CA LYS A 293 16.31 -1.87 1.76
C LYS A 293 16.47 -1.28 3.17
N LYS A 294 15.50 -0.51 3.66
CA LYS A 294 15.52 0.04 5.01
C LYS A 294 15.44 -1.04 6.09
N ASN A 295 14.53 -2.02 5.97
CA ASN A 295 14.37 -3.12 6.92
C ASN A 295 15.63 -4.00 7.01
N VAL A 296 16.33 -4.22 5.90
CA VAL A 296 17.63 -4.90 5.92
C VAL A 296 18.65 -4.06 6.69
N MET A 297 18.67 -2.74 6.50
CA MET A 297 19.56 -1.84 7.23
C MET A 297 19.23 -1.76 8.73
N GLU A 298 17.95 -1.66 9.10
CA GLU A 298 17.49 -1.61 10.49
C GLU A 298 17.73 -2.94 11.21
N LYS A 299 17.54 -4.09 10.56
CA LYS A 299 17.93 -5.40 11.12
C LYS A 299 19.43 -5.49 11.36
N ASN A 300 20.25 -4.98 10.44
CA ASN A 300 21.70 -4.95 10.65
C ASN A 300 22.06 -4.06 11.85
N ILE A 301 21.35 -2.94 12.05
CA ILE A 301 21.56 -2.04 13.20
C ILE A 301 21.04 -2.65 14.50
N GLU A 302 19.85 -3.27 14.52
CA GLU A 302 19.31 -3.96 15.69
C GLU A 302 20.15 -5.19 16.05
N ASP A 303 20.68 -5.92 15.07
CA ASP A 303 21.60 -7.04 15.29
C ASP A 303 22.97 -6.52 15.79
N GLU A 304 23.45 -5.36 15.32
CA GLU A 304 24.63 -4.67 15.87
C GLU A 304 24.39 -4.20 17.31
N GLU A 305 23.27 -3.53 17.61
CA GLU A 305 22.90 -3.09 18.96
C GLU A 305 22.73 -4.28 19.91
N LYS A 306 22.11 -5.37 19.46
CA LYS A 306 21.96 -6.60 20.24
C LYS A 306 23.29 -7.32 20.46
N ASN A 307 24.19 -7.30 19.48
CA ASN A 307 25.54 -7.82 19.63
C ASN A 307 26.34 -6.95 20.62
N ASP A 308 26.25 -5.62 20.52
CA ASP A 308 26.90 -4.68 21.43
C ASP A 308 26.35 -4.79 22.86
N GLU A 309 25.03 -4.96 23.05
CA GLU A 309 24.41 -5.20 24.35
C GLU A 309 24.86 -6.55 24.96
N LEU A 310 25.03 -7.59 24.12
CA LEU A 310 25.63 -8.87 24.53
C LEU A 310 27.11 -8.71 24.94
N PHE A 311 27.88 -7.87 24.23
CA PHE A 311 29.27 -7.55 24.58
C PHE A 311 29.36 -6.76 25.89
N ILE A 312 28.45 -5.83 26.13
CA ILE A 312 28.38 -5.06 27.38
C ILE A 312 28.08 -6.01 28.56
N HIS A 313 27.11 -6.91 28.42
CA HIS A 313 26.79 -7.91 29.45
C HIS A 313 27.90 -8.95 29.68
N MET A 314 28.70 -9.30 28.67
CA MET A 314 29.89 -10.14 28.86
C MET A 314 31.04 -9.40 29.56
N SER A 315 31.20 -8.10 29.31
CA SER A 315 32.21 -7.27 29.99
C SER A 315 31.89 -7.03 31.46
N GLU A 316 30.61 -6.97 31.81
CA GLU A 316 30.12 -6.76 33.18
C GLU A 316 30.27 -8.02 34.05
N TYR A 317 30.53 -9.19 33.45
CA TYR A 317 30.78 -10.45 34.17
C TYR A 317 32.26 -10.71 34.49
N GLN A 318 33.17 -9.81 34.11
CA GLN A 318 34.61 -10.00 34.32
C GLN A 318 35.23 -9.18 35.46
N ASP A 319 34.42 -8.53 36.31
CA ASP A 319 34.95 -7.74 37.43
C ASP A 319 34.28 -8.02 38.77
N ILE A 320 34.37 -9.27 39.27
CA ILE A 320 34.27 -9.56 40.71
C ILE A 320 35.17 -10.74 41.07
N ASN A 321 36.44 -10.46 41.41
CA ASN A 321 37.11 -11.01 42.60
C ASN A 321 38.57 -10.53 42.66
N SER A 322 38.78 -9.41 43.33
CA SER A 322 40.06 -9.08 43.95
C SER A 322 39.81 -8.84 45.44
N GLU A 323 39.50 -9.91 46.18
CA GLU A 323 39.68 -9.92 47.63
C GLU A 323 41.09 -10.38 47.97
N ASP A 324 41.73 -9.49 48.71
CA ASP A 324 43.04 -9.55 49.33
C ASP A 324 43.32 -10.90 50.01
N ASN A 325 44.37 -11.59 49.57
CA ASN A 325 45.09 -12.54 50.41
C ASN A 325 46.58 -12.44 50.15
N MET A 326 47.21 -11.66 51.02
CA MET A 326 48.64 -11.55 51.25
C MET A 326 49.29 -12.94 51.45
N TYR A 327 49.86 -13.52 50.38
CA TYR A 327 50.85 -14.59 50.49
C TYR A 327 52.21 -14.11 49.98
N LYS A 328 53.12 -13.89 50.95
CA LYS A 328 54.55 -13.69 50.70
C LYS A 328 55.15 -14.97 50.12
N ILE A 329 55.75 -14.87 48.93
CA ILE A 329 56.65 -15.91 48.39
C ILE A 329 58.04 -15.29 48.27
N PRO A 330 59.09 -15.89 48.87
CA PRO A 330 60.44 -15.37 48.78
C PRO A 330 61.06 -15.69 47.42
N TYR A 331 61.84 -14.75 46.91
CA TYR A 331 62.76 -14.94 45.78
C TYR A 331 63.87 -15.94 46.15
N THR A 332 64.13 -16.88 45.26
CA THR A 332 65.46 -17.49 45.13
C THR A 332 65.85 -17.50 43.67
N SER A 333 66.85 -16.68 43.34
CA SER A 333 67.66 -16.82 42.13
C SER A 333 68.64 -17.97 42.29
N LEU A 334 68.71 -18.84 41.29
CA LEU A 334 69.94 -19.49 40.82
C LEU A 334 69.70 -20.08 39.42
#